data_AF-I0K8M8-F1
#
_entry.id   AF-I0K8M8-F1
#
_cell.length_a   1.000
_cell.length_b   1.000
_cell.length_c   1.000
_cell.angle_alpha   90.00
_cell.angle_beta   90.00
_cell.angle_gamma   90.00
#
_symmetry.space_group_name_H-M   'P 1'
#
loop_
_entity.id
_entity.type
_entity.pdbx_description
1 polymer ?
#
loop_
_entity_poly.entity_id
_entity_poly.type
_entity_poly.pdbx_seq_one_letter_code
_entity_poly.pdbx_strand_id
1 'polypeptide(L)'
;MQHNHTFRTFAETGFGYVGLCAGCRVINVAFQNSLFCLTLDQFEAFAVMMHDRLAMRPVSTSHGKSLMLPTPMPNYFLLFSDEDLRNLCALLTEAAPVLEAERILSLSQRLN
;
A
#
# COMPACT_ATOMS: atom_id res chain seq x y z
N MET A 1 -27.27 9.64 10.06
CA MET A 1 -26.08 10.31 9.51
C MET A 1 -25.58 9.46 8.36
N GLN A 2 -25.74 9.89 7.11
CA GLN A 2 -25.16 9.18 5.95
C GLN A 2 -23.66 9.46 5.97
N HIS A 3 -22.87 8.49 6.41
CA HIS A 3 -21.43 8.57 6.25
C HIS A 3 -21.12 8.40 4.75
N ASN A 4 -20.64 9.47 4.12
CA ASN A 4 -20.33 9.48 2.69
C ASN A 4 -19.00 8.74 2.45
N HIS A 5 -19.05 7.41 2.52
CA HIS A 5 -17.91 6.51 2.32
C HIS A 5 -17.73 6.17 0.83
N THR A 6 -17.59 7.19 -0.02
CA THR A 6 -17.24 6.96 -1.43
C THR A 6 -15.81 6.48 -1.52
N PHE A 7 -15.63 5.24 -1.98
CA PHE A 7 -14.33 4.65 -2.25
C PHE A 7 -13.98 4.84 -3.73
N ARG A 8 -12.78 5.32 -4.01
CA ARG A 8 -12.27 5.50 -5.38
C ARG A 8 -10.99 4.70 -5.55
N THR A 9 -11.02 3.74 -6.47
CA THR A 9 -9.86 2.94 -6.87
C THR A 9 -8.97 3.74 -7.81
N PHE A 10 -7.65 3.62 -7.64
CA PHE A 10 -6.63 4.28 -8.45
C PHE A 10 -5.83 3.31 -9.31
N ALA A 11 -5.57 2.12 -8.78
CA ALA A 11 -4.88 1.05 -9.46
C ALA A 11 -5.53 -0.27 -9.07
N GLU A 12 -5.64 -1.20 -10.02
CA GLU A 12 -6.24 -2.52 -9.80
C GLU A 12 -5.57 -3.56 -10.70
N THR A 13 -5.30 -4.73 -10.12
CA THR A 13 -4.73 -5.89 -10.81
C THR A 13 -5.43 -7.16 -10.33
N GLY A 14 -5.14 -8.30 -10.97
CA GLY A 14 -5.59 -9.60 -10.47
C GLY A 14 -5.08 -9.98 -9.06
N PHE A 15 -4.12 -9.22 -8.51
CA PHE A 15 -3.54 -9.47 -7.19
C PHE A 15 -3.98 -8.48 -6.11
N GLY A 16 -4.72 -7.42 -6.46
CA GLY A 16 -5.09 -6.39 -5.49
C GLY A 16 -5.40 -5.03 -6.09
N TYR A 17 -5.65 -4.05 -5.22
CA TYR A 17 -5.99 -2.68 -5.60
C TYR A 17 -5.42 -1.64 -4.63
N VAL A 18 -5.29 -0.41 -5.11
CA VAL A 18 -5.03 0.77 -4.28
C VAL A 18 -6.18 1.75 -4.49
N GLY A 19 -6.74 2.29 -3.41
CA GLY A 19 -7.77 3.30 -3.50
C GLY A 19 -7.94 4.10 -2.23
N LEU A 20 -8.72 5.18 -2.28
CA LEU A 20 -8.96 6.10 -1.16
C LEU A 20 -10.44 6.11 -0.81
N CYS A 21 -10.73 5.97 0.49
CA CYS A 21 -12.04 6.33 1.02
C CYS A 21 -12.07 7.84 1.31
N ALA A 22 -12.90 8.59 0.58
CA ALA A 22 -13.00 10.04 0.75
C ALA A 22 -13.48 10.45 2.16
N GLY A 23 -14.40 9.67 2.74
CA GLY A 23 -14.92 9.91 4.09
C GLY A 23 -13.90 9.62 5.20
N CYS A 24 -13.14 8.52 5.08
CA CYS A 24 -12.16 8.12 6.11
C CYS A 24 -10.80 8.79 5.92
N ARG A 25 -10.50 9.30 4.72
CA ARG A 25 -9.16 9.74 4.27
C ARG A 25 -8.09 8.65 4.47
N VAL A 26 -8.49 7.40 4.29
CA VAL A 26 -7.63 6.22 4.39
C VAL A 26 -7.40 5.64 3.00
N ILE A 27 -6.13 5.43 2.67
CA ILE A 27 -5.68 4.71 1.51
C ILE A 27 -5.67 3.24 1.85
N ASN A 28 -6.42 2.46 1.08
CA ASN A 28 -6.42 1.01 1.16
C ASN A 28 -5.47 0.48 0.10
N VAL A 29 -4.41 -0.21 0.54
CA VAL A 29 -3.56 -1.04 -0.31
C VAL A 29 -3.94 -2.49 -0.03
N ALA A 30 -4.80 -3.05 -0.87
CA ALA A 30 -5.19 -4.45 -0.81
C ALA A 30 -4.24 -5.25 -1.71
N PHE A 31 -3.61 -6.29 -1.17
CA PHE A 31 -2.73 -7.18 -1.92
C PHE A 31 -2.85 -8.61 -1.41
N GLN A 32 -3.28 -9.52 -2.29
CA GLN A 32 -3.65 -10.89 -1.96
C GLN A 32 -4.66 -10.93 -0.80
N ASN A 33 -4.26 -11.50 0.35
CA ASN A 33 -5.07 -11.63 1.55
C ASN A 33 -4.79 -10.54 2.60
N SER A 34 -4.00 -9.53 2.25
CA SER A 34 -3.60 -8.45 3.16
C SER A 34 -4.22 -7.12 2.75
N LEU A 35 -4.68 -6.35 3.74
CA LEU A 35 -5.15 -4.99 3.56
C LEU A 35 -4.34 -4.07 4.46
N PHE A 36 -3.66 -3.10 3.85
CA PHE A 36 -2.96 -2.04 4.57
C PHE A 36 -3.80 -0.76 4.47
N CYS A 37 -4.20 -0.25 5.62
CA CYS A 37 -4.92 1.01 5.75
C CYS A 37 -3.92 2.10 6.15
N LEU A 38 -3.63 3.01 5.23
CA LEU A 38 -2.55 3.98 5.34
C LEU A 38 -3.08 5.41 5.22
N THR A 39 -2.42 6.34 5.90
CA THR A 39 -2.46 7.76 5.53
C THR A 39 -1.61 8.00 4.29
N LEU A 40 -1.69 9.19 3.71
CA LEU A 40 -0.91 9.57 2.53
C LEU A 40 0.61 9.49 2.79
N ASP A 41 1.07 10.07 3.90
CA ASP A 41 2.49 10.01 4.29
C ASP A 41 2.95 8.56 4.56
N GLN A 42 2.08 7.73 5.15
CA GLN A 42 2.37 6.31 5.36
C GLN A 42 2.41 5.52 4.06
N PHE A 43 1.62 5.89 3.05
CA PHE A 43 1.67 5.26 1.73
C PHE A 43 3.03 5.50 1.07
N GLU A 44 3.55 6.72 1.11
CA GLU A 44 4.87 7.04 0.54
C GLU A 44 5.98 6.23 1.23
N ALA A 45 5.99 6.23 2.56
CA ALA A 45 6.96 5.44 3.34
C ALA A 45 6.82 3.94 3.09
N PHE A 46 5.59 3.43 2.97
CA PHE A 46 5.31 2.04 2.64
C PHE A 46 5.82 1.68 1.25
N ALA A 47 5.61 2.55 0.25
CA ALA A 47 6.09 2.34 -1.11
C ALA A 47 7.62 2.24 -1.16
N VAL A 48 8.33 3.17 -0.51
CA VAL A 48 9.81 3.11 -0.39
C VAL A 48 10.24 1.81 0.30
N MET A 49 9.59 1.43 1.40
CA MET A 49 9.90 0.19 2.11
C MET A 49 9.75 -1.06 1.23
N MET A 50 8.71 -1.11 0.37
CA MET A 50 8.52 -2.23 -0.56
C MET A 50 9.54 -2.22 -1.71
N HIS A 51 9.74 -1.07 -2.35
CA HIS A 51 10.64 -0.92 -3.49
C HIS A 51 12.10 -1.22 -3.12
N ASP A 52 12.56 -0.65 -2.01
CA ASP A 52 13.95 -0.77 -1.54
C ASP A 52 14.16 -1.99 -0.64
N ARG A 53 13.09 -2.78 -0.42
CA ARG A 53 13.08 -3.98 0.43
C ARG A 53 13.60 -3.70 1.84
N LEU A 54 13.28 -2.53 2.38
CA LEU A 54 13.80 -2.08 3.67
C LEU A 54 13.36 -3.03 4.79
N ALA A 55 14.31 -3.36 5.67
CA ALA A 55 14.14 -4.30 6.78
C ALA A 55 13.72 -5.73 6.41
N MET A 56 13.63 -6.07 5.11
CA MET A 56 13.36 -7.43 4.67
C MET A 56 14.61 -8.30 4.84
N ARG A 57 14.41 -9.54 5.29
CA ARG A 57 15.49 -10.52 5.46
C ARG A 57 15.24 -11.72 4.58
N PRO A 58 16.28 -12.30 3.97
CA PRO A 58 16.14 -13.56 3.27
C PRO A 58 15.77 -14.68 4.25
N VAL A 59 14.84 -15.53 3.85
CA VAL A 59 14.43 -16.73 4.60
C VAL A 59 14.25 -17.90 3.65
N SER A 60 14.49 -19.11 4.12
CA SER A 60 14.24 -20.33 3.34
C SER A 60 12.90 -20.93 3.74
N THR A 61 11.96 -20.96 2.80
CA THR A 61 10.67 -21.64 2.97
C THR A 61 10.50 -22.69 1.86
N SER A 62 9.71 -23.73 2.11
CA SER A 62 9.36 -24.76 1.12
C SER A 62 8.34 -24.31 0.07
N HIS A 63 7.85 -23.06 0.15
CA HIS A 63 6.70 -22.60 -0.63
C HIS A 63 7.01 -21.37 -1.52
N GLY A 64 8.28 -21.14 -1.85
CA GLY A 64 8.69 -20.11 -2.82
C GLY A 64 8.66 -18.67 -2.31
N LYS A 65 8.30 -18.45 -1.03
CA LYS A 65 8.46 -17.14 -0.37
C LYS A 65 9.85 -17.10 0.26
N SER A 66 10.65 -16.11 -0.13
CA SER A 66 12.09 -16.04 0.22
C SER A 66 12.46 -14.78 1.00
N LEU A 67 11.51 -13.87 1.21
CA LEU A 67 11.73 -12.59 1.88
C LEU A 67 10.74 -12.44 3.04
N MET A 68 11.26 -12.10 4.21
CA MET A 68 10.49 -11.89 5.42
C MET A 68 10.59 -10.44 5.87
N LEU A 69 9.45 -9.78 6.05
CA LEU A 69 9.33 -8.45 6.64
C LEU A 69 8.80 -8.57 8.06
N PRO A 70 9.58 -8.20 9.10
CA PRO A 70 9.06 -8.07 10.45
C PRO A 70 8.02 -6.96 10.53
N THR A 71 6.91 -7.24 11.21
CA THR A 71 5.93 -6.20 11.56
C THR A 71 6.11 -5.79 13.02
N PRO A 72 5.54 -4.65 13.44
CA PRO A 72 5.53 -4.26 14.86
C PRO A 72 4.80 -5.26 15.77
N MET A 73 3.93 -6.12 15.20
CA MET A 73 3.18 -7.10 15.96
C MET A 73 4.06 -8.34 16.26
N PRO A 74 4.21 -8.73 17.54
CA PRO A 74 5.02 -9.89 17.90
C PRO A 74 4.56 -11.15 17.18
N ASN A 75 5.53 -11.91 16.66
CA ASN A 75 5.30 -13.16 15.94
C ASN A 75 4.41 -13.04 14.68
N TYR A 76 4.22 -11.83 14.14
CA TYR A 76 3.56 -11.60 12.88
C TYR A 76 4.54 -11.05 11.85
N PHE A 77 4.73 -11.80 10.78
CA PHE A 77 5.68 -11.51 9.72
C PHE A 77 4.98 -11.60 8.37
N LEU A 78 5.36 -10.74 7.43
CA LEU A 78 4.91 -10.84 6.05
C LEU A 78 5.95 -11.60 5.25
N LEU A 79 5.51 -12.54 4.42
CA LEU A 79 6.36 -13.36 3.57
C LEU A 79 6.07 -13.07 2.11
N PHE A 80 7.12 -12.80 1.34
CA PHE A 80 7.04 -12.48 -0.07
C PHE A 80 7.98 -13.36 -0.89
N SER A 81 7.54 -13.72 -2.09
CA SER A 81 8.42 -14.07 -3.21
C SER A 81 8.87 -12.76 -3.90
N ASP A 82 9.89 -12.85 -4.73
CA ASP A 82 10.27 -11.73 -5.60
C ASP A 82 9.14 -11.31 -6.55
N GLU A 83 8.31 -12.26 -6.99
CA GLU A 83 7.16 -11.96 -7.84
C GLU A 83 6.07 -11.19 -7.10
N ASP A 84 5.78 -11.55 -5.85
CA ASP A 84 4.82 -10.80 -5.03
C ASP A 84 5.26 -9.35 -4.88
N LEU A 85 6.54 -9.12 -4.54
CA LEU A 85 7.06 -7.76 -4.38
C LEU A 85 7.00 -6.99 -5.68
N ARG A 86 7.34 -7.60 -6.83
CA ARG A 86 7.21 -6.94 -8.13
C ARG A 86 5.77 -6.52 -8.40
N ASN A 87 4.80 -7.40 -8.16
CA ASN A 87 3.39 -7.10 -8.40
C ASN A 87 2.87 -6.03 -7.44
N LEU A 88 3.24 -6.08 -6.16
CA LEU A 88 2.89 -5.05 -5.19
C LEU A 88 3.53 -3.69 -5.55
N CYS A 89 4.81 -3.68 -5.92
CA CYS A 89 5.52 -2.48 -6.34
C CYS A 89 4.91 -1.86 -7.60
N ALA A 90 4.50 -2.68 -8.57
CA ALA A 90 3.81 -2.20 -9.78
C ALA A 90 2.49 -1.50 -9.42
N LEU A 91 1.70 -2.11 -8.54
CA LEU A 91 0.43 -1.55 -8.06
C LEU A 91 0.63 -0.21 -7.32
N LEU A 92 1.66 -0.12 -6.46
CA LEU A 92 2.02 1.10 -5.75
C LEU A 92 2.49 2.20 -6.71
N THR A 93 3.30 1.83 -7.70
CA THR A 93 3.81 2.75 -8.74
C THR A 93 2.68 3.33 -9.58
N GLU A 94 1.70 2.50 -9.94
CA GLU A 94 0.54 2.94 -10.74
C GLU A 94 -0.34 3.94 -9.96
N ALA A 95 -0.53 3.71 -8.66
CA ALA A 95 -1.36 4.59 -7.82
C ALA A 95 -0.67 5.91 -7.42
N ALA A 96 0.66 5.94 -7.36
CA ALA A 96 1.42 7.07 -6.83
C ALA A 96 1.14 8.42 -7.50
N PRO A 97 1.05 8.55 -8.84
CA PRO A 97 0.77 9.83 -9.49
C PRO A 97 -0.61 10.41 -9.12
N VAL A 98 -1.62 9.55 -8.97
CA VAL A 98 -2.98 10.00 -8.62
C VAL A 98 -3.03 10.46 -7.17
N LEU A 99 -2.34 9.74 -6.27
CA LEU A 99 -2.23 10.10 -4.87
C LEU A 99 -1.45 11.41 -4.67
N GLU A 100 -0.41 11.65 -5.48
CA GLU A 100 0.32 12.92 -5.47
C GLU A 100 -0.55 14.08 -5.95
N ALA A 101 -1.37 13.87 -6.99
CA ALA A 101 -2.35 14.87 -7.43
C ALA A 101 -3.36 15.20 -6.32
N GLU A 102 -3.84 14.20 -5.59
CA GLU A 102 -4.71 14.39 -4.42
C GLU A 102 -4.03 15.20 -3.32
N ARG A 103 -2.73 14.97 -3.08
CA ARG A 103 -1.93 15.77 -2.14
C ARG A 103 -1.96 17.25 -2.51
N ILE A 104 -1.62 17.55 -3.76
CA ILE A 104 -1.55 18.92 -4.29
C ILE A 104 -2.90 19.62 -4.20
N LEU A 105 -3.99 18.94 -4.60
CA LEU A 105 -5.34 19.48 -4.53
C LEU A 105 -5.80 19.72 -3.09
N SER A 106 -5.41 18.85 -2.16
CA SER A 106 -5.75 19.02 -0.75
C SER A 106 -5.03 20.21 -0.10
N LEU A 107 -3.81 20.54 -0.57
CA LEU A 107 -3.05 21.69 -0.10
C LEU A 107 -3.62 23.01 -0.65
N SER A 108 -3.99 23.04 -1.93
CA SER A 108 -4.57 24.24 -2.56
C SER A 108 -5.93 24.62 -1.95
N GLN A 109 -6.73 23.63 -1.54
CA GLN A 109 -8.00 23.86 -0.84
C GLN A 109 -7.86 24.40 0.58
N ARG A 110 -6.70 24.25 1.23
CA ARG A 110 -6.44 24.76 2.59
C ARG A 110 -5.88 26.19 2.60
N LEU A 111 -5.39 26.66 1.45
CA LEU A 111 -4.82 28.00 1.27
C LEU A 111 -5.89 29.03 0.85
N ASN A 112 -7.09 28.57 0.49
CA ASN A 112 -8.28 29.38 0.24
C ASN A 112 -9.26 29.28 1.41
#